data_AF-A0A2S7EQN9-F1
#
_entry.id   AF-A0A2S7EQN9-F1
#
_cell.length_a   1.000
_cell.length_b   1.000
_cell.length_c   1.000
_cell.angle_alpha   90.00
_cell.angle_beta   90.00
_cell.angle_gamma   90.00
#
_symmetry.space_group_name_H-M   'P 1'
#
loop_
_entity.id
_entity.type
_entity.pdbx_description
1 polymer ?
#
loop_
_entity_poly.entity_id
_entity_poly.type
_entity_poly.pdbx_seq_one_letter_code
_entity_poly.pdbx_strand_id
1 'polypeptide(L)'
;MCMTDSLIRRGRARYSATSHPLRYSPLAAALAMALSAPMPALAQQRADEQGTTGTPSIMLPVVTVTGTAVTPTTEGTHSYTTDQTTAATGLPMSLRDTPQAVSVVTRQRMDDQQMNSITDVLRNSTGISSYSLDGDGGRVSFYARGFEITNFQYDWYPHICSAQYLRAR
;
A
#
# COMPACT_ATOMS: atom_id res chain seq x y z
N MET A 1 -15.36 -32.05 19.11
CA MET A 1 -15.98 -30.71 19.29
C MET A 1 -15.62 -29.85 18.09
N CYS A 2 -16.50 -29.79 17.10
CA CYS A 2 -16.49 -28.78 16.04
C CYS A 2 -17.94 -28.69 15.55
N MET A 3 -18.56 -27.56 15.87
CA MET A 3 -19.94 -27.23 15.61
C MET A 3 -19.92 -25.77 15.16
N THR A 4 -20.40 -25.51 13.94
CA THR A 4 -20.86 -24.23 13.35
C THR A 4 -20.90 -24.48 11.84
N ASP A 5 -22.04 -24.80 11.22
CA ASP A 5 -23.21 -23.98 10.93
C ASP A 5 -22.90 -22.71 10.11
N SER A 6 -23.16 -22.80 8.80
CA SER A 6 -23.54 -21.64 7.97
C SER A 6 -24.18 -22.13 6.65
N LEU A 7 -25.51 -22.09 6.57
CA LEU A 7 -26.25 -22.23 5.31
C LEU A 7 -26.70 -20.84 4.83
N ILE A 8 -25.99 -20.30 3.84
CA ILE A 8 -26.37 -19.05 3.16
C ILE A 8 -27.35 -19.38 2.04
N ARG A 9 -28.60 -18.96 2.24
CA ARG A 9 -29.74 -19.09 1.32
C ARG A 9 -29.56 -18.13 0.13
N ARG A 10 -29.28 -18.64 -1.07
CA ARG A 10 -29.26 -17.85 -2.32
C ARG A 10 -30.66 -17.73 -2.90
N GLY A 11 -31.28 -16.55 -2.81
CA GLY A 11 -32.48 -16.20 -3.58
C GLY A 11 -32.12 -15.54 -4.91
N ARG A 12 -32.39 -16.21 -6.04
CA ARG A 12 -32.31 -15.63 -7.39
C ARG A 12 -33.73 -15.32 -7.87
N ALA A 13 -34.10 -14.04 -7.93
CA ALA A 13 -35.33 -13.61 -8.61
C ALA A 13 -35.08 -13.57 -10.12
N ARG A 14 -35.78 -14.42 -10.88
CA ARG A 14 -35.84 -14.35 -12.35
C ARG A 14 -37.14 -13.64 -12.71
N TYR A 15 -37.06 -12.45 -13.33
CA TYR A 15 -38.23 -11.82 -13.94
C TYR A 15 -38.34 -12.29 -15.39
N SER A 16 -39.42 -12.99 -15.69
CA SER A 16 -39.80 -13.46 -17.02
C SER A 16 -40.63 -12.38 -17.71
N ALA A 17 -40.10 -11.76 -18.77
CA ALA A 17 -40.86 -10.88 -19.65
C ALA A 17 -41.72 -11.72 -20.61
N THR A 18 -43.04 -11.57 -20.55
CA THR A 18 -43.98 -12.20 -21.48
C THR A 18 -44.33 -11.22 -22.61
N SER A 19 -43.79 -11.46 -23.80
CA SER A 19 -44.15 -10.76 -25.04
C SER A 19 -45.47 -11.30 -25.59
N HIS A 20 -46.50 -10.46 -25.70
CA HIS A 20 -47.76 -10.83 -26.36
C HIS A 20 -47.81 -10.27 -27.80
N PRO A 21 -48.20 -11.09 -28.79
CA PRO A 21 -48.25 -10.65 -30.19
C PRO A 21 -49.47 -9.76 -30.44
N LEU A 22 -49.23 -8.59 -31.06
CA LEU A 22 -50.26 -7.64 -31.46
C LEU A 22 -51.07 -8.22 -32.64
N ARG A 23 -52.39 -8.37 -32.43
CA ARG A 23 -53.35 -8.72 -33.47
C ARG A 23 -53.83 -7.44 -34.14
N TYR A 24 -53.61 -7.31 -35.44
CA TYR A 24 -53.99 -6.13 -36.23
C TYR A 24 -55.51 -6.03 -36.39
N SER A 25 -56.10 -4.96 -35.87
CA SER A 25 -57.51 -4.62 -36.11
C SER A 25 -57.61 -3.56 -37.22
N PRO A 26 -58.61 -3.65 -38.12
CA PRO A 26 -58.70 -2.77 -39.29
C PRO A 26 -59.03 -1.30 -38.95
N LEU A 27 -59.36 -0.99 -37.68
CA LEU A 27 -59.58 0.38 -37.21
C LEU A 27 -58.29 1.17 -36.93
N ALA A 28 -57.16 0.49 -36.70
CA ALA A 28 -55.88 1.15 -36.43
C ALA A 28 -55.21 1.75 -37.70
N ALA A 29 -55.55 1.23 -38.89
CA ALA A 29 -54.97 1.71 -40.15
C ALA A 29 -55.63 3.01 -40.67
N ALA A 30 -56.89 3.30 -40.29
CA ALA A 30 -57.61 4.49 -40.76
C ALA A 30 -57.21 5.77 -39.99
N LEU A 31 -56.77 5.66 -38.74
CA LEU A 31 -56.37 6.81 -37.92
C LEU A 31 -54.98 7.37 -38.32
N ALA A 32 -54.16 6.57 -39.01
CA ALA A 32 -52.81 6.95 -39.41
C ALA A 32 -52.73 7.75 -40.73
N MET A 33 -53.78 7.77 -41.56
CA MET A 33 -53.78 8.54 -42.83
C MET A 33 -54.36 9.96 -42.72
N ALA A 34 -54.88 10.38 -41.57
CA ALA A 34 -55.48 11.71 -41.38
C ALA A 34 -54.50 12.81 -40.89
N LEU A 35 -53.20 12.52 -40.73
CA LEU A 35 -52.23 13.45 -40.12
C LEU A 35 -51.30 14.19 -41.10
N SER A 36 -51.59 14.21 -42.41
CA SER A 36 -50.75 14.92 -43.40
C SER A 36 -51.50 15.96 -44.21
N ALA A 37 -51.91 17.06 -43.55
CA ALA A 37 -52.25 18.32 -44.22
C ALA A 37 -51.90 19.52 -43.30
N PRO A 38 -51.31 20.63 -43.82
CA PRO A 38 -50.82 21.74 -43.01
C PRO A 38 -51.94 22.74 -42.67
N MET A 39 -52.17 23.02 -41.38
CA MET A 39 -53.02 24.11 -40.91
C MET A 39 -52.19 25.39 -40.70
N PRO A 40 -52.63 26.58 -41.18
CA PRO A 40 -52.09 27.86 -40.72
C PRO A 40 -52.80 28.26 -39.42
N ALA A 41 -52.06 28.44 -38.32
CA ALA A 41 -52.60 28.83 -37.02
C ALA A 41 -52.06 30.21 -36.60
N LEU A 42 -52.97 31.10 -36.18
CA LEU A 42 -52.71 32.40 -35.58
C LEU A 42 -51.85 32.26 -34.31
N ALA A 43 -50.88 33.17 -34.15
CA ALA A 43 -49.97 33.25 -33.02
C ALA A 43 -50.72 33.61 -31.72
N GLN A 44 -50.65 32.73 -30.72
CA GLN A 44 -51.04 33.02 -29.34
C GLN A 44 -49.78 33.06 -28.49
N GLN A 45 -49.42 34.26 -28.03
CA GLN A 45 -48.20 34.52 -27.27
C GLN A 45 -48.37 33.96 -25.85
N ARG A 46 -47.65 32.88 -25.53
CA ARG A 46 -47.48 32.38 -24.16
C ARG A 46 -46.43 33.25 -23.46
N ALA A 47 -46.77 33.76 -22.29
CA ALA A 47 -45.78 34.28 -21.35
C ALA A 47 -45.01 33.10 -20.76
N ASP A 48 -43.68 33.09 -20.90
CA ASP A 48 -42.80 32.18 -20.18
C ASP A 48 -42.63 32.68 -18.75
N GLU A 49 -43.09 31.88 -17.78
CA GLU A 49 -42.63 31.99 -16.39
C GLU A 49 -41.29 31.26 -16.26
N GLN A 50 -40.20 32.01 -16.36
CA GLN A 50 -38.86 31.53 -16.01
C GLN A 50 -38.66 31.60 -14.49
N GLY A 51 -39.22 30.61 -13.80
CA GLY A 51 -38.87 30.28 -12.42
C GLY A 51 -37.46 29.70 -12.37
N THR A 52 -36.45 30.57 -12.23
CA THR A 52 -35.07 30.17 -11.96
C THR A 52 -34.89 29.92 -10.46
N THR A 53 -35.18 28.72 -9.99
CA THR A 53 -34.65 28.22 -8.70
C THR A 53 -33.24 27.68 -8.92
N GLY A 54 -32.28 28.59 -9.10
CA GLY A 54 -30.86 28.26 -9.02
C GLY A 54 -30.47 28.08 -7.55
N THR A 55 -30.29 26.85 -7.10
CA THR A 55 -29.58 26.60 -5.84
C THR A 55 -28.15 27.13 -6.00
N PRO A 56 -27.66 28.05 -5.14
CA PRO A 56 -26.29 28.52 -5.25
C PRO A 56 -25.34 27.35 -4.98
N SER A 57 -24.60 26.93 -5.99
CA SER A 57 -23.52 25.96 -5.84
C SER A 57 -22.36 26.64 -5.13
N ILE A 58 -22.14 26.25 -3.86
CA ILE A 58 -20.96 26.70 -3.11
C ILE A 58 -19.77 25.86 -3.59
N MET A 59 -18.87 26.49 -4.33
CA MET A 59 -17.57 25.88 -4.64
C MET A 59 -16.64 26.00 -3.43
N LEU A 60 -16.20 24.85 -2.91
CA LEU A 60 -15.20 24.79 -1.86
C LEU A 60 -13.81 25.11 -2.44
N PRO A 61 -12.95 25.79 -1.67
CA PRO A 61 -11.57 26.07 -2.10
C PRO A 61 -10.78 24.77 -2.27
N VAL A 62 -9.84 24.78 -3.21
CA VAL A 62 -8.94 23.65 -3.46
C VAL A 62 -8.05 23.40 -2.24
N VAL A 63 -8.01 22.15 -1.79
CA VAL A 63 -7.10 21.69 -0.72
C VAL A 63 -5.99 20.90 -1.39
N THR A 64 -4.77 21.43 -1.34
CA THR A 64 -3.58 20.73 -1.81
C THR A 64 -2.98 19.95 -0.65
N VAL A 65 -3.07 18.62 -0.72
CA VAL A 65 -2.38 17.72 0.22
C VAL A 65 -0.99 17.44 -0.31
N THR A 66 0.03 17.85 0.43
CA THR A 66 1.43 17.46 0.18
C THR A 66 1.82 16.39 1.18
N GLY A 67 2.59 15.40 0.73
CA GLY A 67 3.11 14.32 1.56
C GLY A 67 4.54 13.99 1.17
N THR A 68 5.44 14.02 2.13
CA THR A 68 6.83 13.61 1.94
C THR A 68 6.92 12.11 2.25
N ALA A 69 7.41 11.30 1.31
CA ALA A 69 7.69 9.90 1.57
C ALA A 69 8.90 9.81 2.51
N VAL A 70 8.69 9.32 3.74
CA VAL A 70 9.79 9.01 4.66
C VAL A 70 10.32 7.63 4.26
N THR A 71 11.47 7.60 3.59
CA THR A 71 12.15 6.35 3.23
C THR A 71 13.14 5.97 4.33
N PRO A 72 13.32 4.68 4.65
CA PRO A 72 14.28 4.21 5.66
C PRO A 72 15.75 4.30 5.19
N THR A 73 16.04 5.04 4.13
CA THR A 73 17.36 5.17 3.49
C THR A 73 18.19 6.23 4.20
N THR A 74 19.43 5.91 4.54
CA THR A 74 20.34 6.84 5.25
C THR A 74 21.36 7.51 4.34
N GLU A 75 21.37 7.16 3.06
CA GLU A 75 22.23 7.76 2.04
C GLU A 75 21.70 9.15 1.66
N GLY A 76 22.60 10.14 1.57
CA GLY A 76 22.23 11.52 1.22
C GLY A 76 21.47 12.30 2.31
N THR A 77 21.19 11.71 3.48
CA THR A 77 20.54 12.42 4.60
C THR A 77 21.51 13.26 5.42
N HIS A 78 22.83 13.03 5.28
CA HIS A 78 23.89 13.65 6.09
C HIS A 78 23.65 13.54 7.60
N SER A 79 22.97 12.48 8.03
CA SER A 79 22.55 12.26 9.41
C SER A 79 23.15 10.99 9.99
N TYR A 80 23.38 11.02 11.30
CA TYR A 80 23.84 9.88 12.10
C TYR A 80 22.67 9.07 12.68
N THR A 81 21.44 9.49 12.40
CA THR A 81 20.20 8.83 12.80
C THR A 81 19.28 8.65 11.59
N THR A 82 18.34 7.72 11.70
CA THR A 82 17.22 7.54 10.76
C THR A 82 15.91 7.76 11.50
N ASP A 83 14.91 8.30 10.80
CA ASP A 83 13.58 8.49 11.37
C ASP A 83 12.81 7.17 11.47
N GLN A 84 13.03 6.25 10.52
CA GLN A 84 12.35 4.97 10.45
C GLN A 84 13.29 3.82 10.05
N THR A 85 12.92 2.61 10.45
CA THR A 85 13.59 1.36 10.06
C THR A 85 12.57 0.25 9.87
N THR A 86 12.86 -0.67 8.95
CA THR A 86 12.11 -1.91 8.71
C THR A 86 12.76 -3.13 9.37
N ALA A 87 13.97 -2.99 9.92
CA ALA A 87 14.81 -4.12 10.31
C ALA A 87 14.24 -5.00 11.44
N ALA A 88 13.42 -4.44 12.34
CA ALA A 88 12.87 -5.19 13.47
C ALA A 88 11.56 -5.91 13.16
N THR A 89 10.63 -5.23 12.50
CA THR A 89 9.24 -5.71 12.33
C THR A 89 8.88 -5.99 10.87
N GLY A 90 9.76 -5.66 9.92
CA GLY A 90 9.46 -5.67 8.48
C GLY A 90 8.60 -4.49 8.02
N LEU A 91 8.09 -3.67 8.93
CA LEU A 91 7.28 -2.49 8.66
C LEU A 91 8.10 -1.22 8.94
N PRO A 92 7.95 -0.15 8.13
CA PRO A 92 8.64 1.10 8.39
C PRO A 92 8.06 1.75 9.65
N MET A 93 8.83 1.71 10.74
CA MET A 93 8.44 2.25 12.05
C MET A 93 9.56 3.12 12.60
N SER A 94 9.19 4.07 13.46
CA SER A 94 10.19 4.87 14.16
C SER A 94 11.00 4.03 15.15
N LEU A 95 12.23 4.46 15.44
CA LEU A 95 13.07 3.79 16.44
C LEU A 95 12.44 3.84 17.84
N ARG A 96 11.59 4.83 18.14
CA ARG A 96 10.92 4.98 19.44
C ARG A 96 9.70 4.09 19.59
N ASP A 97 9.05 3.75 18.49
CA ASP A 97 7.86 2.89 18.48
C ASP A 97 8.22 1.40 18.36
N THR A 98 9.49 1.08 18.13
CA THR A 98 9.97 -0.29 18.03
C THR A 98 10.22 -0.85 19.44
N PRO A 99 9.49 -1.89 19.91
CA PRO A 99 9.61 -2.41 21.27
C PRO A 99 10.89 -3.25 21.49
N GLN A 100 11.76 -3.34 20.49
CA GLN A 100 13.02 -4.07 20.52
C GLN A 100 14.19 -3.08 20.43
N ALA A 101 15.28 -3.40 21.10
CA ALA A 101 16.53 -2.66 20.95
C ALA A 101 17.07 -2.80 19.52
N VAL A 102 17.12 -1.69 18.81
CA VAL A 102 17.66 -1.57 17.46
C VAL A 102 18.75 -0.51 17.43
N SER A 103 19.83 -0.77 16.69
CA SER A 103 20.88 0.21 16.41
C SER A 103 21.09 0.27 14.91
N VAL A 104 21.22 1.48 14.37
CA VAL A 104 21.42 1.73 12.94
C VAL A 104 22.75 2.44 12.78
N VAL A 105 23.60 1.91 11.90
CA VAL A 105 24.81 2.59 11.44
C VAL A 105 24.48 3.23 10.09
N THR A 106 24.49 4.56 10.03
CA THR A 106 24.14 5.31 8.81
C THR A 106 25.30 5.39 7.83
N ARG A 107 25.00 5.70 6.56
CA ARG A 107 26.03 5.92 5.54
C ARG A 107 27.01 7.03 5.94
N GLN A 108 26.49 8.17 6.40
CA GLN A 108 27.32 9.29 6.85
C GLN A 108 28.32 8.86 7.94
N ARG A 109 27.87 8.07 8.93
CA ARG A 109 28.77 7.59 9.99
C ARG A 109 29.83 6.63 9.44
N MET A 110 29.50 5.80 8.46
CA MET A 110 30.47 4.92 7.81
C MET A 110 31.55 5.71 7.08
N ASP A 111 31.17 6.77 6.37
CA ASP A 111 32.10 7.63 5.63
C ASP A 111 33.04 8.38 6.58
N ASP A 112 32.49 9.02 7.62
CA ASP A 112 33.25 9.83 8.55
C ASP A 112 34.22 9.00 9.42
N GLN A 113 33.87 7.73 9.69
CA GLN A 113 34.69 6.81 10.49
C GLN A 113 35.50 5.83 9.62
N GLN A 114 35.52 6.04 8.30
CA GLN A 114 36.25 5.22 7.32
C GLN A 114 35.99 3.71 7.48
N MET A 115 34.74 3.34 7.80
CA MET A 115 34.33 1.95 7.98
C MET A 115 34.11 1.29 6.60
N ASN A 116 35.16 0.64 6.09
CA ASN A 116 35.17 0.06 4.75
C ASN A 116 34.78 -1.44 4.75
N SER A 117 34.77 -2.09 5.90
CA SER A 117 34.40 -3.50 6.04
C SER A 117 33.24 -3.71 7.03
N ILE A 118 32.49 -4.79 6.86
CA ILE A 118 31.45 -5.21 7.82
C ILE A 118 32.05 -5.41 9.21
N THR A 119 33.28 -5.92 9.28
CA THR A 119 34.00 -6.10 10.55
C THR A 119 34.22 -4.77 11.28
N ASP A 120 34.56 -3.69 10.56
CA ASP A 120 34.74 -2.36 11.17
C ASP A 120 33.41 -1.79 11.65
N VAL A 121 32.35 -1.95 10.84
CA VAL A 121 30.99 -1.54 11.21
C VAL A 121 30.52 -2.25 12.48
N LEU A 122 30.69 -3.57 12.55
CA LEU A 122 30.27 -4.38 13.70
C LEU A 122 31.10 -4.10 14.95
N ARG A 123 32.40 -3.85 14.83
CA ARG A 123 33.27 -3.44 15.95
C ARG A 123 32.87 -2.10 16.57
N ASN A 124 32.27 -1.22 15.78
CA ASN A 124 31.82 0.11 16.21
C ASN A 124 30.32 0.13 16.62
N SER A 125 29.63 -1.00 16.46
CA SER A 125 28.24 -1.15 16.86
C SER A 125 28.12 -1.49 18.35
N THR A 126 27.11 -0.94 19.00
CA THR A 126 26.91 -1.15 20.45
C THR A 126 26.42 -2.56 20.75
N GLY A 127 26.95 -3.17 21.81
CA GLY A 127 26.56 -4.51 22.26
C GLY A 127 27.05 -5.66 21.38
N ILE A 128 27.94 -5.38 20.42
CA ILE A 128 28.65 -6.36 19.60
C ILE A 128 30.08 -6.49 20.10
N SER A 129 30.57 -7.73 20.25
CA SER A 129 31.98 -8.03 20.47
C SER A 129 32.51 -8.91 19.35
N SER A 130 33.76 -8.66 18.93
CA SER A 130 34.45 -9.47 17.93
C SER A 130 35.48 -10.38 18.60
N TYR A 131 35.50 -11.64 18.21
CA TYR A 131 36.52 -12.60 18.59
C TYR A 131 37.23 -13.12 17.33
N SER A 132 38.52 -12.84 17.21
CA SER A 132 39.38 -13.37 16.15
C SER A 132 40.12 -14.60 16.67
N LEU A 133 39.89 -15.77 16.09
CA LEU A 133 40.62 -16.99 16.45
C LEU A 133 42.08 -16.92 15.99
N ASP A 134 42.29 -16.34 14.82
CA ASP A 134 43.60 -16.23 14.19
C ASP A 134 43.98 -14.74 14.18
N GLY A 135 45.12 -14.39 14.78
CA GLY A 135 45.64 -13.01 14.81
C GLY A 135 45.90 -12.40 13.42
N ASP A 136 45.73 -13.20 12.36
CA ASP A 136 45.92 -12.86 10.96
C ASP A 136 44.60 -13.02 10.18
N GLY A 137 43.59 -12.23 10.53
CA GLY A 137 42.47 -11.87 9.64
C GLY A 137 41.55 -12.97 9.09
N GLY A 138 41.77 -14.24 9.38
CA GLY A 138 41.12 -15.35 8.66
C GLY A 138 39.65 -15.56 9.04
N ARG A 139 39.33 -15.52 10.33
CA ARG A 139 37.98 -15.81 10.86
C ARG A 139 37.66 -14.94 12.06
N VAL A 140 36.69 -14.04 11.91
CA VAL A 140 36.13 -13.23 12.99
C VAL A 140 34.73 -13.73 13.30
N SER A 141 34.52 -14.23 14.52
CA SER A 141 33.18 -14.50 15.05
C SER A 141 32.67 -13.25 15.75
N PHE A 142 31.40 -12.92 15.53
CA PHE A 142 30.74 -11.80 16.19
C PHE A 142 29.77 -12.33 17.24
N TYR A 143 29.75 -11.67 18.39
CA TYR A 143 28.83 -11.99 19.47
C TYR A 143 27.98 -10.77 19.79
N ALA A 144 26.68 -10.97 19.97
CA ALA A 144 25.76 -9.96 20.48
C ALA A 144 25.26 -10.41 21.84
N ARG A 145 25.45 -9.58 22.88
CA ARG A 145 24.97 -9.88 24.25
C ARG A 145 25.41 -11.27 24.76
N GLY A 146 26.60 -11.72 24.37
CA GLY A 146 27.18 -13.00 24.79
C GLY A 146 26.85 -14.22 23.90
N PHE A 147 26.05 -14.06 22.86
CA PHE A 147 25.68 -15.14 21.93
C PHE A 147 26.28 -14.92 20.55
N GLU A 148 26.78 -15.98 19.91
CA GLU A 148 27.34 -15.91 18.56
C GLU A 148 26.26 -15.55 17.53
N ILE A 149 26.58 -14.61 16.64
CA ILE A 149 25.71 -14.16 15.55
C ILE A 149 25.90 -15.11 14.38
N THR A 150 24.88 -15.92 14.11
CA THR A 150 24.89 -16.92 13.02
C THR A 150 24.04 -16.49 11.82
N ASN A 151 23.19 -15.47 12.01
CA ASN A 151 22.25 -15.00 11.01
C ASN A 151 22.60 -13.57 10.59
N PHE A 152 22.86 -13.39 9.31
CA PHE A 152 23.00 -12.09 8.67
C PHE A 152 21.90 -11.95 7.64
N GLN A 153 21.37 -10.75 7.47
CA GLN A 153 20.39 -10.46 6.45
C GLN A 153 20.93 -9.40 5.51
N TYR A 154 20.89 -9.67 4.22
CA TYR A 154 21.13 -8.68 3.19
C TYR A 154 19.82 -8.48 2.47
N ASP A 155 19.26 -7.27 2.51
CA ASP A 155 17.98 -6.96 1.89
C ASP A 155 16.88 -8.01 2.22
N TRP A 156 16.72 -8.30 3.52
CA TRP A 156 15.80 -9.31 4.07
C TRP A 156 16.07 -10.78 3.68
N TYR A 157 17.06 -11.04 2.84
CA TYR A 157 17.47 -12.40 2.52
C TYR A 157 18.48 -12.91 3.56
N PRO A 158 18.18 -14.04 4.23
CA PRO A 158 19.09 -14.61 5.22
C PRO A 158 20.31 -15.21 4.53
N HIS A 159 21.48 -14.72 4.91
CA HIS A 159 22.77 -15.32 4.62
C HIS A 159 23.27 -16.02 5.89
N ILE A 160 23.39 -17.34 5.80
CA ILE A 160 24.05 -18.13 6.84
C ILE A 160 25.57 -18.03 6.65
N CYS A 161 26.27 -17.47 7.64
CA CYS A 161 27.70 -17.69 7.76
C CYS A 161 27.89 -19.07 8.38
N SER A 162 27.75 -20.13 7.58
CA SER A 162 27.84 -21.51 8.07
C SER A 162 29.27 -21.85 8.50
N ALA A 163 29.53 -21.79 9.81
CA ALA A 163 30.61 -22.56 10.44
C ALA A 163 30.12 -23.93 10.95
N GLN A 164 28.82 -24.23 10.87
CA GLN A 164 28.22 -25.45 11.41
C GLN A 164 27.40 -26.19 10.34
N TYR A 165 28.09 -26.87 9.43
CA TYR A 165 27.50 -27.97 8.65
C TYR A 165 27.96 -29.35 9.15
N LEU A 166 28.60 -29.45 10.33
CA LEU A 166 29.13 -30.72 10.82
C LEU A 166 28.82 -30.96 12.30
N ARG A 167 27.52 -30.98 12.64
CA ARG A 167 27.05 -31.80 13.76
C ARG A 167 26.35 -33.01 13.18
N ALA A 168 27.16 -34.03 12.90
CA ALA A 168 26.67 -35.35 12.54
C ALA A 168 25.83 -35.91 13.70
N ARG A 169 24.64 -36.40 13.32
CA ARG A 169 23.79 -37.42 13.93
C ARG A 169 23.89 -37.64 15.44
#